data_AF-Q83Z57-F1
#
_entry.id   AF-Q83Z57-F1
#
_cell.length_a   1.000
_cell.length_b   1.000
_cell.length_c   1.000
_cell.angle_alpha   90.00
_cell.angle_beta   90.00
_cell.angle_gamma   90.00
#
_symmetry.space_group_name_H-M   'P 1'
#
loop_
_entity.id
_entity.type
_entity.pdbx_description
1 polymer ?
#
loop_
_entity_poly.entity_id
_entity_poly.type
_entity_poly.pdbx_seq_one_letter_code
_entity_poly.pdbx_strand_id
1 'polypeptide(L)'
;MNDLQELSKHFQEKYGFQCYQIAIHRDEGHFNELGEKLINHHAHMEFITLDKETGKNNFRREKISPKVLREIQTEIAEILGMERGKDKRISGVKRIEPRAYAVLKEKEKREKKKNINLEQEQEKEQFLNKSEYKKIIEDFRKSQINQGLDKDFFKELSELKKNFQEIKEDNLSELLNDILREHLERIEKLKKENSILKAENELLKQKEQKNDKSIDQEQKNASERNFEPKNDNNTEDKKIFFEKLATYRLNEGLNKIYSKPLKRIVEPETEAKKKERIKILTETMEKTEAYLPETFKKWLEDNKDIDLKEILMTYQNSPSKELKQSIYKGR
;
A
#
# COMPACT_ATOMS: atom_id res chain seq x y z
N MET A 1 -20.57 -1.10 60.30
CA MET A 1 -21.48 -0.81 61.44
C MET A 1 -20.66 -0.75 62.72
N ASN A 2 -19.84 -1.76 62.99
CA ASN A 2 -18.91 -1.77 64.13
C ASN A 2 -18.05 -0.49 64.20
N ASP A 3 -17.45 -0.05 63.10
CA ASP A 3 -16.61 1.16 63.06
C ASP A 3 -17.38 2.42 63.48
N LEU A 4 -18.66 2.53 63.10
CA LEU A 4 -19.51 3.65 63.50
C LEU A 4 -19.93 3.56 64.98
N GLN A 5 -20.08 2.35 65.52
CA GLN A 5 -20.32 2.14 66.95
C GLN A 5 -19.08 2.46 67.78
N GLU A 6 -17.89 2.12 67.28
CA GLU A 6 -16.62 2.48 67.88
C GLU A 6 -16.43 4.00 67.87
N LEU A 7 -16.70 4.66 66.73
CA LEU A 7 -16.68 6.10 66.64
C LEU A 7 -17.68 6.77 67.62
N SER A 8 -18.90 6.23 67.71
CA SER A 8 -19.89 6.68 68.69
C SER A 8 -19.38 6.56 70.12
N LYS A 9 -18.75 5.43 70.47
CA LYS A 9 -18.19 5.19 71.81
C LYS A 9 -17.07 6.19 72.11
N HIS A 10 -16.15 6.39 71.18
CA HIS A 10 -15.07 7.38 71.30
C HIS A 10 -15.61 8.80 71.55
N PHE A 11 -16.67 9.19 70.82
CA PHE A 11 -17.30 10.50 70.97
C PHE A 11 -17.98 10.68 72.33
N GLN A 12 -18.63 9.63 72.84
CA GLN A 12 -19.22 9.63 74.16
C GLN A 12 -18.15 9.75 75.25
N GLU A 13 -17.06 8.97 75.16
CA GLU A 13 -16.01 8.93 76.17
C GLU A 13 -15.19 10.23 76.22
N LYS A 14 -14.81 10.76 75.06
CA LYS A 14 -13.91 11.93 74.98
C LYS A 14 -14.64 13.27 75.06
N TYR A 15 -15.80 13.38 74.43
CA TYR A 15 -16.51 14.65 74.28
C TYR A 15 -17.83 14.71 75.03
N GLY A 16 -18.31 13.58 75.56
CA GLY A 16 -19.62 13.48 76.19
C GLY A 16 -20.76 13.63 75.19
N PHE A 17 -20.54 13.25 73.92
CA PHE A 17 -21.56 13.29 72.87
C PHE A 17 -22.23 11.93 72.75
N GLN A 18 -23.51 11.86 73.11
CA GLN A 18 -24.27 10.62 73.06
C GLN A 18 -24.87 10.44 71.67
N CYS A 19 -24.42 9.42 70.93
CA CYS A 19 -25.10 9.03 69.70
C CYS A 19 -26.44 8.35 70.03
N TYR A 20 -27.51 8.77 69.37
CA TYR A 20 -28.84 8.13 69.51
C TYR A 20 -29.32 7.47 68.22
N GLN A 21 -28.75 7.83 67.06
CA GLN A 21 -29.09 7.22 65.79
C GLN A 21 -27.87 7.10 64.88
N ILE A 22 -27.77 5.95 64.22
CA ILE A 22 -26.85 5.70 63.11
C ILE A 22 -27.69 5.17 61.94
N ALA A 23 -27.70 5.88 60.81
CA ALA A 23 -28.36 5.47 59.58
C ALA A 23 -27.34 5.36 58.46
N ILE A 24 -27.29 4.22 57.76
CA ILE A 24 -26.34 3.98 56.66
C ILE A 24 -27.12 3.94 55.35
N HIS A 25 -26.81 4.87 54.44
CA HIS A 25 -27.44 4.96 53.13
C HIS A 25 -26.57 4.24 52.09
N ARG A 26 -27.19 3.34 51.32
CA ARG A 26 -26.51 2.50 50.31
C ARG A 26 -27.18 2.54 48.94
N ASP A 27 -28.12 3.45 48.79
CA ASP A 27 -29.05 3.57 47.68
C ASP A 27 -28.87 4.89 46.92
N GLU A 28 -28.23 5.87 47.54
CA GLU A 28 -27.92 7.19 46.98
C GLU A 28 -26.70 7.17 46.06
N GLY A 29 -26.64 8.10 45.09
CA GLY A 29 -25.57 8.15 44.09
C GLY A 29 -25.93 8.98 42.86
N HIS A 30 -25.16 8.83 41.79
CA HIS A 30 -25.42 9.45 40.49
C HIS A 30 -25.02 8.55 39.33
N PHE A 31 -25.55 8.79 38.14
CA PHE A 31 -25.09 8.12 36.93
C PHE A 31 -23.88 8.86 36.35
N ASN A 32 -22.86 8.12 35.93
CA ASN A 32 -21.75 8.68 35.18
C ASN A 32 -22.13 8.88 33.70
N GLU A 33 -21.20 9.40 32.90
CA GLU A 33 -21.45 9.68 31.48
C GLU A 33 -21.67 8.42 30.62
N LEU A 34 -21.25 7.26 31.11
CA LEU A 34 -21.45 5.95 30.49
C LEU A 34 -22.81 5.32 30.87
N GLY A 35 -23.60 6.00 31.70
CA GLY A 35 -24.88 5.47 32.20
C GLY A 35 -24.73 4.46 33.35
N GLU A 36 -23.55 4.36 33.96
CA GLU A 36 -23.32 3.46 35.10
C GLU A 36 -23.70 4.16 36.41
N LYS A 37 -24.39 3.44 37.30
CA LYS A 37 -24.80 3.96 38.60
C LYS A 37 -23.60 3.94 39.57
N LEU A 38 -23.10 5.12 39.93
CA LEU A 38 -22.10 5.30 40.98
C LEU A 38 -22.80 5.54 42.33
N ILE A 39 -22.79 4.53 43.19
CA ILE A 39 -23.41 4.58 44.52
C ILE A 39 -22.45 5.27 45.50
N ASN A 40 -22.98 6.23 46.28
CA ASN A 40 -22.25 6.91 47.33
C ASN A 40 -22.69 6.37 48.71
N HIS A 41 -21.96 5.38 49.21
CA HIS A 41 -22.17 4.86 50.56
C HIS A 41 -21.78 5.90 51.61
N HIS A 42 -22.73 6.30 52.46
CA HIS A 42 -22.47 7.24 53.55
C HIS A 42 -23.35 6.92 54.76
N ALA A 43 -23.00 7.51 55.91
CA ALA A 43 -23.73 7.34 57.14
C ALA A 43 -24.09 8.69 57.77
N HIS A 44 -25.30 8.76 58.32
CA HIS A 44 -25.77 9.82 59.20
C HIS A 44 -25.65 9.33 60.65
N MET A 45 -24.99 10.14 61.49
CA MET A 45 -24.90 9.89 62.93
C MET A 45 -25.44 11.11 63.67
N GLU A 46 -26.42 10.89 64.54
CA GLU A 46 -27.06 11.95 65.30
C GLU A 46 -26.64 11.88 66.77
N PHE A 47 -26.23 13.02 67.32
CA PHE A 47 -25.64 13.13 68.65
C PHE A 47 -26.38 14.14 69.53
N ILE A 48 -26.69 13.73 70.75
CA ILE A 48 -27.06 14.61 71.85
C ILE A 48 -25.77 15.09 72.50
N THR A 49 -25.61 16.42 72.58
CA THR A 49 -24.41 17.05 73.15
C THR A 49 -24.64 17.57 74.57
N LEU A 50 -25.82 17.32 75.14
CA LEU A 50 -26.13 17.70 76.52
C LEU A 50 -25.50 16.70 77.49
N ASP A 51 -24.81 17.22 78.48
CA ASP A 51 -24.33 16.44 79.62
C ASP A 51 -25.51 15.86 80.40
N LYS A 52 -25.48 14.56 80.69
CA LYS A 52 -26.62 13.84 81.29
C LYS A 52 -26.98 14.32 82.69
N GLU A 53 -25.97 14.67 83.49
CA GLU A 53 -26.16 15.06 84.89
C GLU A 53 -26.47 16.55 85.01
N THR A 54 -25.73 17.38 84.28
CA THR A 54 -25.81 18.85 84.44
C THR A 54 -26.70 19.54 83.42
N GLY A 55 -27.11 18.85 82.34
CA GLY A 55 -27.87 19.42 81.23
C GLY A 55 -27.11 20.47 80.40
N LYS A 56 -25.81 20.67 80.66
CA LYS A 56 -25.01 21.69 79.96
C LYS A 56 -24.56 21.16 78.61
N ASN A 57 -24.65 21.99 77.57
CA ASN A 57 -24.21 21.63 76.23
C ASN A 57 -22.67 21.51 76.14
N ASN A 58 -22.17 20.32 75.84
CA ASN A 58 -20.75 20.00 75.67
C ASN A 58 -20.17 20.50 74.33
N PHE A 59 -21.01 20.78 73.33
CA PHE A 59 -20.62 21.40 72.05
C PHE A 59 -20.60 22.94 72.14
N ARG A 60 -19.95 23.48 73.16
CA ARG A 60 -19.78 24.92 73.38
C ARG A 60 -18.34 25.35 73.10
N ARG A 61 -18.12 26.62 72.75
CA ARG A 61 -16.83 27.13 72.26
C ARG A 61 -15.67 26.91 73.24
N GLU A 62 -15.94 26.89 74.54
CA GLU A 62 -14.95 26.67 75.59
C GLU A 62 -14.40 25.24 75.56
N LYS A 63 -15.22 24.27 75.13
CA LYS A 63 -14.84 22.85 75.00
C LYS A 63 -14.43 22.48 73.57
N ILE A 64 -15.15 23.00 72.59
CA ILE A 64 -14.99 22.68 71.17
C ILE A 64 -14.44 23.90 70.44
N SER A 65 -13.11 24.05 70.51
CA SER A 65 -12.39 25.08 69.75
C SER A 65 -12.17 24.64 68.28
N PRO A 66 -11.78 25.55 67.37
CA PRO A 66 -11.37 25.17 66.03
C PRO A 66 -10.22 24.16 65.99
N LYS A 67 -9.39 24.09 67.04
CA LYS A 67 -8.34 23.06 67.18
C LYS A 67 -8.97 21.69 67.42
N VAL A 68 -9.91 21.61 68.35
CA VAL A 68 -10.64 20.37 68.66
C VAL A 68 -11.43 19.87 67.46
N LEU A 69 -12.07 20.75 66.68
CA LEU A 69 -12.75 20.35 65.44
C LEU A 69 -11.79 19.73 64.40
N ARG A 70 -10.52 20.15 64.37
CA ARG A 70 -9.52 19.52 63.48
C ARG A 70 -9.07 18.17 64.01
N GLU A 71 -8.90 18.04 65.31
CA GLU A 71 -8.58 16.78 66.01
C GLU A 71 -9.70 15.76 65.79
N ILE A 72 -10.97 16.16 65.96
CA ILE A 72 -12.14 15.33 65.64
C ILE A 72 -12.07 14.78 64.21
N GLN A 73 -11.73 15.61 63.22
CA GLN A 73 -11.58 15.13 61.84
C GLN A 73 -10.43 14.11 61.67
N THR A 74 -9.35 14.25 62.43
CA THR A 74 -8.23 13.29 62.43
C THR A 74 -8.63 11.99 63.09
N GLU A 75 -9.28 12.06 64.25
CA GLU A 75 -9.75 10.89 65.01
C GLU A 75 -10.79 10.09 64.23
N ILE A 76 -11.74 10.76 63.55
CA ILE A 76 -12.70 10.09 62.66
C ILE A 76 -11.95 9.32 61.56
N ALA A 77 -10.96 9.95 60.92
CA ALA A 77 -10.21 9.33 59.84
C ALA A 77 -9.42 8.11 60.34
N GLU A 78 -8.79 8.20 61.51
CA GLU A 78 -8.05 7.10 62.13
C GLU A 78 -8.95 5.93 62.54
N ILE A 79 -10.07 6.21 63.24
CA ILE A 79 -11.02 5.19 63.70
C ILE A 79 -11.67 4.46 62.52
N LEU A 80 -12.03 5.19 61.46
CA LEU A 80 -12.65 4.60 60.27
C LEU A 80 -11.63 4.04 59.27
N GLY A 81 -10.33 4.13 59.55
CA GLY A 81 -9.26 3.71 58.63
C GLY A 81 -9.28 4.47 57.29
N MET A 82 -9.75 5.71 57.28
CA MET A 82 -9.90 6.55 56.09
C MET A 82 -8.75 7.55 55.96
N GLU A 83 -8.49 7.99 54.72
CA GLU A 83 -7.55 9.08 54.49
C GLU A 83 -8.11 10.39 55.05
N ARG A 84 -7.29 11.08 55.85
CA ARG A 84 -7.61 12.38 56.41
C ARG A 84 -7.62 13.45 55.32
N GLY A 85 -8.76 14.13 55.14
CA GLY A 85 -8.86 15.24 54.19
C GLY A 85 -7.87 16.38 54.46
N LYS A 86 -7.60 17.23 53.46
CA LYS A 86 -6.65 18.35 53.59
C LYS A 86 -7.15 19.44 54.55
N ASP A 87 -6.27 19.97 55.40
CA ASP A 87 -6.61 21.05 56.35
C ASP A 87 -7.18 22.27 55.59
N LYS A 88 -8.31 22.81 56.07
CA LYS A 88 -8.99 23.98 55.51
C LYS A 88 -8.06 25.19 55.35
N ARG A 89 -7.09 25.37 56.24
CA ARG A 89 -6.12 26.48 56.17
C ARG A 89 -5.21 26.37 54.94
N ILE A 90 -5.05 25.17 54.41
CA ILE A 90 -4.27 24.89 53.20
C ILE A 90 -5.18 24.76 51.98
N SER A 91 -6.36 24.13 52.13
CA SER A 91 -7.27 23.88 51.01
C SER A 91 -8.18 25.07 50.67
N GLY A 92 -8.46 25.96 51.63
CA GLY A 92 -9.39 27.09 51.47
C GLY A 92 -10.85 26.69 51.28
N VAL A 93 -11.17 25.39 51.31
CA VAL A 93 -12.50 24.87 50.94
C VAL A 93 -13.58 25.36 51.90
N LYS A 94 -14.70 25.80 51.33
CA LYS A 94 -15.92 26.15 52.06
C LYS A 94 -16.95 25.05 51.87
N ARG A 95 -17.76 24.79 52.90
CA ARG A 95 -18.93 23.91 52.77
C ARG A 95 -19.85 24.48 51.70
N ILE A 96 -20.30 23.62 50.80
CA ILE A 96 -21.30 23.93 49.79
C ILE A 96 -22.51 23.05 50.08
N GLU A 97 -23.71 23.61 49.98
CA GLU A 97 -24.94 22.83 50.15
C GLU A 97 -25.11 21.82 49.00
N PRO A 98 -25.69 20.62 49.26
CA PRO A 98 -25.74 19.54 48.27
C PRO A 98 -26.31 19.95 46.90
N ARG A 99 -27.39 20.76 46.89
CA ARG A 99 -27.99 21.27 45.64
C ARG A 99 -27.05 22.19 44.88
N ALA A 100 -26.36 23.09 45.58
CA ALA A 100 -25.39 24.00 44.96
C ALA A 100 -24.16 23.23 44.44
N TYR A 101 -23.73 22.19 45.16
CA TYR A 101 -22.65 21.31 44.72
C TYR A 101 -23.02 20.54 43.44
N ALA A 102 -24.24 20.00 43.37
CA ALA A 102 -24.73 19.32 42.17
C ALA A 102 -24.74 20.26 40.95
N VAL A 103 -25.22 21.50 41.11
CA VAL A 103 -25.21 22.53 40.05
C VAL A 103 -23.78 22.85 39.60
N LEU A 104 -22.85 22.99 40.55
CA LEU A 104 -21.44 23.27 40.24
C LEU A 104 -20.81 22.11 39.46
N LYS A 105 -21.05 20.87 39.86
CA LYS A 105 -20.54 19.68 39.15
C LYS A 105 -21.14 19.52 37.76
N GLU A 106 -22.42 19.80 37.58
CA GLU A 106 -23.04 19.83 36.25
C GLU A 106 -22.46 20.93 35.36
N LYS A 107 -22.17 22.10 35.93
CA LYS A 107 -21.49 23.18 35.20
C LYS A 107 -20.08 22.77 34.77
N GLU A 108 -19.29 22.19 35.67
CA GLU A 108 -17.95 21.64 35.35
C GLU A 108 -18.02 20.59 34.23
N LYS A 109 -19.00 19.67 34.27
CA LYS A 109 -19.21 18.68 33.19
C LYS A 109 -19.50 19.36 31.85
N ARG A 110 -20.39 20.37 31.83
CA ARG A 110 -20.73 21.13 30.62
C ARG A 110 -19.52 21.89 30.07
N GLU A 111 -18.72 22.50 30.93
CA GLU A 111 -17.50 23.21 30.52
C GLU A 111 -16.46 22.26 29.94
N LYS A 112 -16.24 21.09 30.56
CA LYS A 112 -15.36 20.05 30.00
C LYS A 112 -15.80 19.61 28.60
N LYS A 113 -17.11 19.36 28.40
CA LYS A 113 -17.64 19.01 27.08
C LYS A 113 -17.44 20.12 26.05
N LYS A 114 -17.62 21.39 26.44
CA LYS A 114 -17.35 22.53 25.55
C LYS A 114 -15.89 22.62 25.15
N ASN A 115 -14.96 22.43 26.09
CA ASN A 115 -13.53 22.48 25.80
C ASN A 115 -13.10 21.36 24.85
N ILE A 116 -13.60 20.13 25.05
CA ILE A 116 -13.33 19.01 24.13
C ILE A 116 -13.85 19.32 22.73
N ASN A 117 -15.07 19.87 22.61
CA ASN A 117 -15.61 20.25 21.30
C ASN A 117 -14.78 21.36 20.64
N LEU A 118 -14.31 22.34 21.42
CA LEU A 118 -13.48 23.43 20.90
C LEU A 118 -12.12 22.91 20.44
N GLU A 119 -11.49 22.01 21.17
CA GLU A 119 -10.24 21.34 20.75
C GLU A 119 -10.44 20.55 19.46
N GLN A 120 -11.56 19.82 19.34
CA GLN A 120 -11.92 19.11 18.10
C GLN A 120 -12.22 20.05 16.93
N GLU A 121 -12.85 21.20 17.17
CA GLU A 121 -13.09 22.22 16.14
C GLU A 121 -11.78 22.87 15.70
N GLN A 122 -10.89 23.21 16.64
CA GLN A 122 -9.55 23.73 16.33
C GLN A 122 -8.70 22.71 15.57
N GLU A 123 -8.78 21.43 15.91
CA GLU A 123 -8.10 20.38 15.16
C GLU A 123 -8.66 20.25 13.73
N LYS A 124 -9.99 20.39 13.56
CA LYS A 124 -10.63 20.47 12.24
C LYS A 124 -10.25 21.71 11.44
N GLU A 125 -10.09 22.86 12.08
CA GLU A 125 -9.61 24.08 11.43
C GLU A 125 -8.17 23.97 10.93
N GLN A 126 -7.36 23.06 11.48
CA GLN A 126 -6.00 22.79 10.97
C GLN A 126 -5.98 21.93 9.70
N PHE A 127 -7.07 21.22 9.38
CA PHE A 127 -7.17 20.46 8.14
C PHE A 127 -7.61 21.38 7.00
N LEU A 128 -6.99 21.20 5.83
CA LEU A 128 -7.33 21.97 4.64
C LEU A 128 -8.77 21.69 4.24
N ASN A 129 -9.53 22.75 3.94
CA ASN A 129 -10.80 22.56 3.28
C ASN A 129 -10.59 22.16 1.81
N LYS A 130 -11.65 21.64 1.17
CA LYS A 130 -11.58 21.14 -0.22
C LYS A 130 -11.13 22.19 -1.24
N SER A 131 -11.36 23.48 -0.96
CA SER A 131 -10.94 24.57 -1.84
C SER A 131 -9.44 24.82 -1.72
N GLU A 132 -8.93 24.93 -0.50
CA GLU A 132 -7.52 25.15 -0.20
C GLU A 132 -6.66 23.98 -0.68
N TYR A 133 -7.07 22.75 -0.37
CA TYR A 133 -6.43 21.52 -0.85
C TYR A 133 -6.23 21.54 -2.37
N LYS A 134 -7.30 21.86 -3.11
CA LYS A 134 -7.25 21.93 -4.58
C LYS A 134 -6.38 23.09 -5.08
N LYS A 135 -6.36 24.21 -4.36
CA LYS A 135 -5.59 25.39 -4.72
C LYS A 135 -4.09 25.13 -4.55
N ILE A 136 -3.68 24.56 -3.42
CA ILE A 136 -2.27 24.20 -3.14
C ILE A 136 -1.74 23.25 -4.22
N ILE A 137 -2.48 22.19 -4.56
CA ILE A 137 -2.06 21.25 -5.61
C ILE A 137 -1.97 21.94 -6.97
N GLU A 138 -2.90 22.85 -7.30
CA GLU A 138 -2.89 23.57 -8.57
C GLU A 138 -1.73 24.57 -8.67
N ASP A 139 -1.44 25.29 -7.58
CA ASP A 139 -0.34 26.26 -7.52
C ASP A 139 1.00 25.51 -7.57
N PHE A 140 1.13 24.38 -6.85
CA PHE A 140 2.27 23.48 -6.97
C PHE A 140 2.43 22.99 -8.41
N ARG A 141 1.37 22.43 -9.02
CA ARG A 141 1.37 21.98 -10.42
C ARG A 141 1.87 23.06 -11.38
N LYS A 142 1.40 24.31 -11.23
CA LYS A 142 1.81 25.44 -12.08
C LYS A 142 3.28 25.80 -11.91
N SER A 143 3.80 25.77 -10.68
CA SER A 143 5.22 26.05 -10.42
C SER A 143 6.16 25.01 -11.06
N GLN A 144 5.68 23.79 -11.29
CA GLN A 144 6.44 22.70 -11.90
C GLN A 144 6.38 22.66 -13.45
N ILE A 145 5.64 23.57 -14.08
CA ILE A 145 5.58 23.65 -15.55
C ILE A 145 6.95 24.03 -16.12
N ASN A 146 7.31 23.45 -17.27
CA ASN A 146 8.59 23.66 -17.98
C ASN A 146 9.85 23.15 -17.26
N GLN A 147 9.71 22.37 -16.18
CA GLN A 147 10.86 21.78 -15.47
C GLN A 147 11.36 20.44 -16.06
N GLY A 148 10.87 20.04 -17.24
CA GLY A 148 11.26 18.79 -17.89
C GLY A 148 10.67 17.52 -17.24
N LEU A 149 9.62 17.67 -16.44
CA LEU A 149 8.87 16.58 -15.83
C LEU A 149 8.00 15.85 -16.86
N ASP A 150 7.77 14.56 -16.61
CA ASP A 150 6.98 13.71 -17.50
C ASP A 150 5.47 13.95 -17.37
N LYS A 151 4.69 13.38 -18.31
CA LYS A 151 3.23 13.53 -18.32
C LYS A 151 2.54 12.79 -17.17
N ASP A 152 3.15 11.73 -16.65
CA ASP A 152 2.58 10.91 -15.59
C ASP A 152 2.58 11.71 -14.27
N PHE A 153 3.64 12.50 -14.00
CA PHE A 153 3.69 13.44 -12.87
C PHE A 153 2.46 14.37 -12.83
N PHE A 154 2.16 15.03 -13.95
CA PHE A 154 1.02 15.95 -14.02
C PHE A 154 -0.35 15.24 -13.96
N LYS A 155 -0.39 13.96 -14.34
CA LYS A 155 -1.58 13.12 -14.22
C LYS A 155 -1.83 12.75 -12.76
N GLU A 156 -0.78 12.37 -12.04
CA GLU A 156 -0.85 12.03 -10.61
C GLU A 156 -1.32 13.22 -9.77
N LEU A 157 -0.76 14.42 -9.99
CA LEU A 157 -1.25 15.65 -9.35
C LEU A 157 -2.73 15.93 -9.67
N SER A 158 -3.17 15.61 -10.90
CA SER A 158 -4.57 15.78 -11.28
C SER A 158 -5.50 14.78 -10.60
N GLU A 159 -5.02 13.56 -10.32
CA GLU A 159 -5.76 12.53 -9.60
C GLU A 159 -5.84 12.87 -8.11
N LEU A 160 -4.70 13.26 -7.52
CA LEU A 160 -4.62 13.75 -6.14
C LEU A 160 -5.57 14.93 -5.89
N LYS A 161 -5.67 15.87 -6.83
CA LYS A 161 -6.62 17.00 -6.77
C LYS A 161 -8.09 16.58 -6.80
N LYS A 162 -8.43 15.47 -7.47
CA LYS A 162 -9.81 14.95 -7.54
C LYS A 162 -10.18 14.21 -6.26
N ASN A 163 -9.21 13.51 -5.68
CA ASN A 163 -9.37 12.69 -4.48
C ASN A 163 -9.03 13.53 -3.24
N PHE A 164 -9.99 14.31 -2.76
CA PHE A 164 -9.83 15.10 -1.54
C PHE A 164 -9.53 14.20 -0.34
N GLN A 165 -8.55 14.62 0.46
CA GLN A 165 -8.16 13.97 1.72
C GLN A 165 -8.16 15.02 2.83
N GLU A 166 -8.60 14.62 4.02
CA GLU A 166 -8.46 15.45 5.22
C GLU A 166 -6.99 15.43 5.66
N ILE A 167 -6.23 16.43 5.23
CA ILE A 167 -4.80 16.55 5.47
C ILE A 167 -4.43 18.00 5.83
N LYS A 168 -3.40 18.17 6.67
CA LYS A 168 -2.86 19.49 7.01
C LYS A 168 -1.98 20.02 5.87
N GLU A 169 -1.80 21.34 5.81
CA GLU A 169 -1.00 21.99 4.75
C GLU A 169 0.43 21.48 4.66
N ASP A 170 1.11 21.33 5.81
CA ASP A 170 2.49 20.85 5.86
C ASP A 170 2.62 19.43 5.29
N ASN A 171 1.69 18.54 5.69
CA ASN A 171 1.67 17.16 5.22
C ASN A 171 1.34 17.05 3.72
N LEU A 172 0.44 17.91 3.22
CA LEU A 172 0.17 17.98 1.77
C LEU A 172 1.39 18.48 1.00
N SER A 173 2.08 19.48 1.55
CA SER A 173 3.31 20.02 0.95
C SER A 173 4.43 18.98 0.92
N GLU A 174 4.59 18.19 1.98
CA GLU A 174 5.53 17.06 2.05
C GLU A 174 5.20 16.01 1.00
N LEU A 175 3.94 15.58 0.91
CA LEU A 175 3.47 14.62 -0.10
C LEU A 175 3.77 15.08 -1.53
N LEU A 176 3.51 16.36 -1.84
CA LEU A 176 3.77 16.93 -3.15
C LEU A 176 5.27 16.94 -3.49
N ASN A 177 6.13 17.24 -2.52
CA ASN A 177 7.58 17.20 -2.69
C ASN A 177 8.11 15.77 -2.85
N ASP A 178 7.50 14.80 -2.17
CA ASP A 178 7.85 13.38 -2.31
C ASP A 178 7.54 12.86 -3.72
N ILE A 179 6.34 13.17 -4.25
CA ILE A 179 5.96 12.85 -5.64
C ILE A 179 6.97 13.49 -6.61
N LEU A 180 7.32 14.75 -6.40
CA LEU A 180 8.31 15.43 -7.25
C LEU A 180 9.67 14.73 -7.22
N ARG A 181 10.16 14.36 -6.05
CA ARG A 181 11.45 13.67 -5.88
C ARG A 181 11.47 12.33 -6.60
N GLU A 182 10.41 11.53 -6.46
CA GLU A 182 10.31 10.23 -7.13
C GLU A 182 10.40 10.35 -8.66
N HIS A 183 9.67 11.30 -9.24
CA HIS A 183 9.70 11.53 -10.68
C HIS A 183 11.07 12.04 -11.17
N LEU A 184 11.72 12.93 -10.41
CA LEU A 184 13.06 13.41 -10.75
C LEU A 184 14.09 12.27 -10.73
N GLU A 185 14.06 11.40 -9.72
CA GLU A 185 14.93 10.24 -9.64
C GLU A 185 14.71 9.27 -10.81
N ARG A 186 13.45 9.05 -11.20
CA ARG A 186 13.10 8.21 -12.35
C ARG A 186 13.64 8.80 -13.66
N ILE A 187 13.51 10.11 -13.86
CA ILE A 187 14.04 10.80 -15.04
C ILE A 187 15.57 10.65 -15.10
N GLU A 188 16.26 10.83 -13.97
CA GLU A 188 17.72 10.66 -13.92
C GLU A 188 18.17 9.23 -14.20
N LYS A 189 17.45 8.21 -13.69
CA LYS A 189 17.71 6.80 -14.04
C LYS A 189 17.54 6.56 -15.55
N LEU A 190 16.44 7.04 -16.14
CA LEU A 190 16.18 6.90 -17.57
C LEU A 190 17.21 7.63 -18.45
N LYS A 191 17.73 8.79 -18.01
CA LYS A 191 18.82 9.48 -18.72
C LYS A 191 20.10 8.65 -18.75
N LYS A 192 20.47 8.03 -17.62
CA LYS A 192 21.65 7.15 -17.52
C LYS A 192 21.49 5.90 -18.38
N GLU A 193 20.33 5.26 -18.35
CA GLU A 193 20.06 4.10 -19.21
C GLU A 193 20.13 4.45 -20.70
N ASN A 194 19.56 5.60 -21.10
CA ASN A 194 19.60 6.05 -22.48
C ASN A 194 21.02 6.40 -22.96
N SER A 195 21.91 6.92 -22.09
CA SER A 195 23.29 7.19 -22.49
C SER A 195 24.08 5.90 -22.70
N ILE A 196 23.88 4.90 -21.85
CA ILE A 196 24.49 3.56 -21.99
C ILE A 196 24.02 2.91 -23.29
N LEU A 197 22.71 2.88 -23.54
CA LEU A 197 22.13 2.30 -24.76
C LEU A 197 22.63 2.99 -26.03
N LYS A 198 22.86 4.30 -26.00
CA LYS A 198 23.46 5.02 -27.15
C LYS A 198 24.89 4.56 -27.41
N ALA A 199 25.72 4.44 -26.38
CA ALA A 199 27.10 3.98 -26.52
C ALA A 199 27.18 2.52 -27.02
N GLU A 200 26.31 1.63 -26.52
CA GLU A 200 26.22 0.25 -27.00
C GLU A 200 25.81 0.18 -28.47
N ASN A 201 24.83 0.98 -28.89
CA ASN A 201 24.40 1.05 -30.28
C ASN A 201 25.50 1.56 -31.22
N GLU A 202 26.33 2.51 -30.80
CA GLU A 202 27.49 2.97 -31.57
C GLU A 202 28.55 1.88 -31.71
N LEU A 203 28.84 1.14 -30.64
CA LEU A 203 29.79 0.03 -30.66
C LEU A 203 29.33 -1.10 -31.58
N LEU A 204 28.03 -1.43 -31.58
CA LEU A 204 27.46 -2.43 -32.47
C LEU A 204 27.59 -2.01 -33.94
N LYS A 205 27.28 -0.77 -34.30
CA LYS A 205 27.48 -0.25 -35.66
C LYS A 205 28.94 -0.35 -36.12
N GLN A 206 29.90 -0.07 -35.25
CA GLN A 206 31.32 -0.22 -35.57
C GLN A 206 31.72 -1.68 -35.78
N LYS A 207 31.14 -2.62 -35.02
CA LYS A 207 31.37 -4.07 -35.20
C LYS A 207 30.77 -4.58 -36.51
N GLU A 208 29.55 -4.14 -36.86
CA GLU A 208 28.91 -4.48 -38.14
C GLU A 208 29.77 -4.02 -39.32
N GLN A 209 30.23 -2.76 -39.32
CA GLN A 209 31.11 -2.24 -40.39
C GLN A 209 32.45 -2.97 -40.51
N LYS A 210 33.00 -3.51 -39.42
CA LYS A 210 34.23 -4.33 -39.46
C LYS A 210 33.96 -5.72 -40.02
N ASN A 211 32.83 -6.33 -39.66
CA ASN A 211 32.43 -7.63 -40.17
C ASN A 211 32.14 -7.58 -41.67
N ASP A 212 31.46 -6.54 -42.17
CA ASP A 212 31.19 -6.39 -43.61
C ASP A 212 32.49 -6.30 -44.42
N LYS A 213 33.49 -5.54 -43.94
CA LYS A 213 34.81 -5.46 -44.57
C LYS A 213 35.58 -6.79 -44.55
N SER A 214 35.39 -7.58 -43.49
CA SER A 214 35.99 -8.92 -43.38
C SER A 214 35.36 -9.89 -44.37
N ILE A 215 34.03 -9.83 -44.54
CA ILE A 215 33.29 -10.68 -45.49
C ILE A 215 33.68 -10.33 -46.93
N ASP A 216 33.81 -9.04 -47.26
CA ASP A 216 34.27 -8.60 -48.59
C ASP A 216 35.68 -9.09 -48.92
N GLN A 217 36.58 -9.10 -47.93
CA GLN A 217 37.94 -9.64 -48.09
C GLN A 217 37.93 -11.17 -48.23
N GLU A 218 37.13 -11.89 -47.46
CA GLU A 218 36.98 -13.34 -47.60
C GLU A 218 36.35 -13.74 -48.95
N GLN A 219 35.35 -13.00 -49.44
CA GLN A 219 34.76 -13.24 -50.76
C GLN A 219 35.76 -12.98 -51.90
N LYS A 220 36.59 -11.94 -51.80
CA LYS A 220 37.69 -11.70 -52.75
C LYS A 220 38.70 -12.84 -52.75
N ASN A 221 39.15 -13.24 -51.56
CA ASN A 221 40.12 -14.34 -51.41
C ASN A 221 39.53 -15.70 -51.85
N ALA A 222 38.22 -15.91 -51.73
CA ALA A 222 37.53 -17.09 -52.24
C ALA A 222 37.42 -17.09 -53.77
N SER A 223 37.21 -15.93 -54.39
CA SER A 223 37.13 -15.78 -55.85
C SER A 223 38.46 -16.02 -56.59
N GLU A 224 39.60 -15.87 -55.89
CA GLU A 224 40.94 -16.16 -56.44
C GLU A 224 41.37 -17.63 -56.28
N ARG A 225 40.61 -18.46 -55.54
CA ARG A 225 40.86 -19.91 -55.47
C ARG A 225 40.20 -20.59 -56.68
N ASN A 226 41.00 -20.91 -57.70
CA ASN A 226 40.59 -21.78 -58.80
C ASN A 226 40.01 -23.10 -58.27
N PHE A 227 38.70 -23.26 -58.38
CA PHE A 227 38.00 -24.50 -58.04
C PHE A 227 37.95 -25.38 -59.29
N GLU A 228 38.91 -26.31 -59.45
CA GLU A 228 38.76 -27.42 -60.38
C GLU A 228 37.73 -28.40 -59.80
N PRO A 229 36.59 -28.65 -60.47
CA PRO A 229 35.60 -29.58 -59.94
C PRO A 229 36.13 -31.01 -60.09
N LYS A 230 36.44 -31.66 -58.95
CA LYS A 230 36.61 -33.11 -58.91
C LYS A 230 35.26 -33.76 -59.16
N ASN A 231 35.24 -34.57 -60.21
CA ASN A 231 34.11 -35.30 -60.73
C ASN A 231 33.82 -36.48 -59.81
N ASP A 232 32.96 -36.30 -58.79
CA ASP A 232 32.47 -37.41 -57.96
C ASP A 232 30.95 -37.56 -58.08
N ASN A 233 30.57 -38.70 -58.66
CA ASN A 233 29.20 -39.14 -58.93
C ASN A 233 28.58 -39.76 -57.67
N ASN A 234 28.30 -38.94 -56.64
CA ASN A 234 27.49 -39.40 -55.52
C ASN A 234 26.12 -38.70 -55.55
N THR A 235 25.13 -39.43 -56.07
CA THR A 235 23.77 -38.95 -56.36
C THR A 235 23.02 -38.48 -55.11
N GLU A 236 23.35 -39.06 -53.96
CA GLU A 236 22.76 -38.76 -52.64
C GLU A 236 23.18 -37.37 -52.13
N ASP A 237 24.47 -37.02 -52.27
CA ASP A 237 24.99 -35.74 -51.77
C ASP A 237 24.49 -34.56 -52.61
N LYS A 238 24.31 -34.78 -53.93
CA LYS A 238 23.64 -33.80 -54.80
C LYS A 238 22.18 -33.62 -54.38
N LYS A 239 21.45 -34.69 -54.09
CA LYS A 239 20.05 -34.64 -53.66
C LYS A 239 19.89 -33.84 -52.35
N ILE A 240 20.73 -34.12 -51.36
CA ILE A 240 20.76 -33.40 -50.08
C ILE A 240 21.14 -31.92 -50.27
N PHE A 241 22.08 -31.61 -51.16
CA PHE A 241 22.45 -30.22 -51.49
C PHE A 241 21.29 -29.45 -52.13
N PHE A 242 20.60 -30.07 -53.09
CA PHE A 242 19.48 -29.44 -53.78
C PHE A 242 18.24 -29.30 -52.89
N GLU A 243 17.97 -30.25 -51.98
CA GLU A 243 16.93 -30.12 -50.95
C GLU A 243 17.19 -28.94 -50.01
N LYS A 244 18.44 -28.79 -49.55
CA LYS A 244 18.83 -27.63 -48.72
C LYS A 244 18.72 -26.32 -49.48
N LEU A 245 19.11 -26.28 -50.76
CA LEU A 245 19.02 -25.09 -51.59
C LEU A 245 17.56 -24.67 -51.87
N ALA A 246 16.68 -25.63 -52.13
CA ALA A 246 15.25 -25.38 -52.29
C ALA A 246 14.62 -24.85 -50.99
N THR A 247 14.98 -25.44 -49.84
CA THR A 247 14.51 -25.00 -48.52
C THR A 247 14.96 -23.57 -48.21
N TYR A 248 16.21 -23.21 -48.55
CA TYR A 248 16.74 -21.86 -48.36
C TYR A 248 15.98 -20.83 -49.22
N ARG A 249 15.73 -21.13 -50.50
CA ARG A 249 15.02 -20.22 -51.42
C ARG A 249 13.55 -20.02 -51.04
N LEU A 250 12.89 -21.07 -50.54
CA LEU A 250 11.53 -20.99 -49.98
C LEU A 250 11.49 -20.09 -48.73
N ASN A 251 12.46 -20.22 -47.83
CA ASN A 251 12.56 -19.36 -46.65
C ASN A 251 12.88 -17.89 -46.99
N GLU A 252 13.72 -17.61 -47.99
CA GLU A 252 13.92 -16.25 -48.50
C GLU A 252 12.62 -15.62 -49.02
N GLY A 253 11.83 -16.38 -49.78
CA GLY A 253 10.54 -15.93 -50.31
C GLY A 253 9.52 -15.64 -49.20
N LEU A 254 9.42 -16.53 -48.21
CA LEU A 254 8.51 -16.39 -47.07
C LEU A 254 8.88 -15.22 -46.14
N ASN A 255 10.18 -14.99 -45.91
CA ASN A 255 10.66 -13.85 -45.12
C ASN A 255 10.43 -12.49 -45.81
N LYS A 256 10.38 -12.45 -47.15
CA LYS A 256 10.03 -11.23 -47.90
C LYS A 256 8.53 -10.91 -47.88
N ILE A 257 7.66 -11.89 -47.60
CA ILE A 257 6.19 -11.73 -47.62
C ILE A 257 5.62 -11.48 -46.20
N TYR A 258 6.21 -12.05 -45.14
CA TYR A 258 5.67 -11.94 -43.78
C TYR A 258 6.69 -11.37 -42.77
N SER A 259 6.47 -10.14 -42.30
CA SER A 259 7.36 -9.42 -41.39
C SER A 259 7.02 -9.55 -39.90
N LYS A 260 6.56 -10.73 -39.41
CA LYS A 260 6.62 -11.03 -37.96
C LYS A 260 6.43 -12.53 -37.62
N PRO A 261 7.13 -13.02 -36.59
CA PRO A 261 7.57 -14.41 -36.45
C PRO A 261 6.53 -15.35 -35.84
N LEU A 262 6.69 -16.64 -36.12
CA LEU A 262 6.07 -17.81 -35.47
C LEU A 262 6.20 -17.77 -33.93
N LYS A 263 5.39 -16.95 -33.24
CA LYS A 263 5.33 -16.84 -31.77
C LYS A 263 3.93 -16.97 -31.19
N ARG A 264 2.98 -17.56 -31.91
CA ARG A 264 1.70 -18.02 -31.34
C ARG A 264 1.40 -19.45 -31.80
N ILE A 265 2.13 -20.41 -31.22
CA ILE A 265 1.80 -21.84 -31.30
C ILE A 265 1.93 -22.40 -29.89
N VAL A 266 1.03 -22.01 -28.99
CA VAL A 266 0.77 -22.72 -27.72
C VAL A 266 -0.70 -22.51 -27.34
N GLU A 267 -1.64 -22.91 -28.17
CA GLU A 267 -3.04 -23.14 -27.75
C GLU A 267 -3.63 -24.28 -28.60
N PRO A 268 -4.48 -25.16 -28.03
CA PRO A 268 -4.92 -26.39 -28.69
C PRO A 268 -5.67 -26.12 -30.00
N GLU A 269 -5.25 -26.82 -31.06
CA GLU A 269 -5.76 -26.71 -32.43
C GLU A 269 -7.18 -27.33 -32.50
N THR A 270 -8.21 -26.52 -32.71
CA THR A 270 -9.55 -27.02 -33.03
C THR A 270 -9.60 -27.47 -34.50
N GLU A 271 -10.45 -28.45 -34.79
CA GLU A 271 -10.59 -29.07 -36.12
C GLU A 271 -10.93 -28.06 -37.23
N ALA A 272 -11.59 -26.96 -36.86
CA ALA A 272 -11.87 -25.82 -37.74
C ALA A 272 -10.58 -25.04 -38.13
N LYS A 273 -9.68 -24.81 -37.17
CA LYS A 273 -8.39 -24.14 -37.43
C LYS A 273 -7.46 -25.03 -38.26
N LYS A 274 -7.54 -26.35 -38.10
CA LYS A 274 -6.81 -27.31 -38.95
C LYS A 274 -7.29 -27.25 -40.41
N LYS A 275 -8.60 -27.19 -40.65
CA LYS A 275 -9.16 -27.02 -42.00
C LYS A 275 -8.79 -25.67 -42.63
N GLU A 276 -8.81 -24.59 -41.85
CA GLU A 276 -8.44 -23.25 -42.34
C GLU A 276 -6.94 -23.14 -42.64
N ARG A 277 -6.10 -23.76 -41.81
CA ARG A 277 -4.66 -23.88 -42.05
C ARG A 277 -4.34 -24.70 -43.30
N ILE A 278 -5.03 -25.83 -43.50
CA ILE A 278 -4.90 -26.64 -44.73
C ILE A 278 -5.32 -25.81 -45.95
N LYS A 279 -6.43 -25.07 -45.87
CA LYS A 279 -6.90 -24.22 -46.97
C LYS A 279 -5.89 -23.14 -47.37
N ILE A 280 -5.34 -22.42 -46.39
CA ILE A 280 -4.31 -21.39 -46.62
C ILE A 280 -3.04 -22.03 -47.21
N LEU A 281 -2.66 -23.22 -46.74
CA LEU A 281 -1.51 -23.95 -47.27
C LEU A 281 -1.70 -24.39 -48.72
N THR A 282 -2.87 -24.93 -49.06
CA THR A 282 -3.20 -25.33 -50.43
C THR A 282 -3.19 -24.12 -51.38
N GLU A 283 -3.82 -23.01 -50.97
CA GLU A 283 -3.82 -21.76 -51.76
C GLU A 283 -2.41 -21.16 -51.92
N THR A 284 -1.53 -21.36 -50.92
CA THR A 284 -0.15 -20.90 -50.97
C THR A 284 0.71 -21.80 -51.87
N MET A 285 0.51 -23.12 -51.82
CA MET A 285 1.18 -24.07 -52.71
C MET A 285 0.80 -23.82 -54.18
N GLU A 286 -0.48 -23.64 -54.48
CA GLU A 286 -0.97 -23.32 -55.83
C GLU A 286 -0.34 -22.03 -56.39
N LYS A 287 -0.16 -21.01 -55.53
CA LYS A 287 0.52 -19.76 -55.92
C LYS A 287 2.04 -19.92 -56.08
N THR A 288 2.66 -20.85 -55.36
CA THR A 288 4.11 -21.09 -55.44
C THR A 288 4.45 -21.89 -56.70
N GLU A 289 3.58 -22.82 -57.09
CA GLU A 289 3.70 -23.63 -58.31
C GLU A 289 3.64 -22.75 -59.59
N ALA A 290 2.91 -21.64 -59.53
CA ALA A 290 2.84 -20.64 -60.60
C ALA A 290 4.14 -19.85 -60.83
N TYR A 291 5.03 -19.78 -59.82
CA TYR A 291 6.30 -19.04 -59.88
C TYR A 291 7.54 -19.95 -59.98
N LEU A 292 7.35 -21.25 -60.13
CA LEU A 292 8.45 -22.17 -60.38
C LEU A 292 9.04 -21.94 -61.78
N PRO A 293 10.37 -21.74 -61.91
CA PRO A 293 11.03 -21.64 -63.20
C PRO A 293 10.74 -22.88 -64.06
N GLU A 294 10.53 -22.68 -65.36
CA GLU A 294 10.22 -23.76 -66.32
C GLU A 294 11.24 -24.91 -66.29
N THR A 295 12.49 -24.59 -65.96
CA THR A 295 13.58 -25.56 -65.77
C THR A 295 13.36 -26.51 -64.60
N PHE A 296 12.70 -26.05 -63.53
CA PHE A 296 12.39 -26.87 -62.35
C PHE A 296 11.14 -27.72 -62.57
N LYS A 297 10.15 -27.23 -63.32
CA LYS A 297 8.98 -28.01 -63.74
C LYS A 297 9.39 -29.21 -64.60
N LYS A 298 10.29 -28.99 -65.56
CA LYS A 298 10.83 -30.05 -66.43
C LYS A 298 11.63 -31.11 -65.65
N TRP A 299 12.38 -30.67 -64.64
CA TRP A 299 13.13 -31.58 -63.76
C TRP A 299 12.22 -32.44 -62.87
N LEU A 300 11.07 -31.91 -62.42
CA LEU A 300 10.04 -32.69 -61.70
C LEU A 300 9.37 -33.74 -62.60
N GLU A 301 9.13 -33.43 -63.87
CA GLU A 301 8.60 -34.41 -64.84
C GLU A 301 9.54 -35.60 -65.06
N ASP A 302 10.85 -35.38 -64.94
CA ASP A 302 11.89 -36.41 -65.07
C ASP A 302 12.14 -37.19 -63.75
N ASN A 303 11.61 -36.74 -62.61
CA ASN A 303 11.80 -37.34 -61.27
C ASN A 303 10.45 -37.59 -60.58
N LYS A 304 9.57 -38.35 -61.25
CA LYS A 304 8.17 -38.64 -60.84
C LYS A 304 8.01 -39.34 -59.50
N ASP A 305 9.11 -39.83 -58.94
CA ASP A 305 9.14 -40.56 -57.67
C ASP A 305 9.18 -39.60 -56.46
N ILE A 306 9.31 -38.29 -56.71
CA ILE A 306 9.41 -37.25 -55.69
C ILE A 306 8.04 -36.57 -55.54
N ASP A 307 7.26 -37.02 -54.56
CA ASP A 307 6.02 -36.33 -54.18
C ASP A 307 6.35 -35.12 -53.30
N LEU A 308 6.34 -33.94 -53.92
CA LEU A 308 6.51 -32.66 -53.22
C LEU A 308 5.50 -32.46 -52.08
N LYS A 309 4.27 -32.97 -52.21
CA LYS A 309 3.27 -32.91 -51.13
C LYS A 309 3.66 -33.78 -49.96
N GLU A 310 4.23 -34.95 -50.22
CA GLU A 310 4.66 -35.87 -49.16
C GLU A 310 5.83 -35.28 -48.37
N ILE A 311 6.86 -34.76 -49.04
CA ILE A 311 8.04 -34.14 -48.41
C ILE A 311 7.64 -32.92 -47.55
N LEU A 312 6.74 -32.06 -48.07
CA LEU A 312 6.22 -30.90 -47.34
C LEU A 312 5.38 -31.33 -46.12
N MET A 313 4.58 -32.39 -46.24
CA MET A 313 3.85 -32.96 -45.11
C MET A 313 4.77 -33.59 -44.07
N THR A 314 5.85 -34.29 -44.46
CA THR A 314 6.81 -34.87 -43.52
C THR A 314 7.56 -33.77 -42.76
N TYR A 315 7.95 -32.69 -43.45
CA TYR A 315 8.65 -31.56 -42.83
C TYR A 315 7.77 -30.80 -41.84
N GLN A 316 6.48 -30.61 -42.15
CA GLN A 316 5.54 -29.91 -41.27
C GLN A 316 5.01 -30.75 -40.10
N ASN A 317 4.94 -32.08 -40.25
CA ASN A 317 4.51 -33.00 -39.20
C ASN A 317 5.66 -33.49 -38.31
N SER A 318 6.91 -33.16 -38.67
CA SER A 318 8.06 -33.46 -37.82
C SER A 318 7.94 -32.65 -36.51
N PRO A 319 7.77 -33.30 -35.35
CA PRO A 319 7.60 -32.62 -34.07
C PRO A 319 8.96 -32.05 -33.64
N SER A 320 9.35 -30.92 -34.22
CA SER A 320 10.72 -30.43 -34.12
C SER A 320 11.01 -29.74 -32.78
N LYS A 321 11.19 -30.56 -31.74
CA LYS A 321 12.10 -30.26 -30.64
C LYS A 321 13.56 -30.24 -31.13
N GLU A 322 13.86 -30.82 -32.30
CA GLU A 322 15.22 -30.99 -32.83
C GLU A 322 15.66 -29.92 -33.86
N LEU A 323 14.76 -29.19 -34.54
CA LEU A 323 15.19 -28.10 -35.46
C LEU A 323 15.69 -26.83 -34.74
N LYS A 324 15.56 -26.73 -33.41
CA LYS A 324 16.17 -25.63 -32.64
C LYS A 324 17.63 -25.88 -32.27
N GLN A 325 18.18 -27.08 -32.47
CA GLN A 325 19.55 -27.40 -32.06
C GLN A 325 20.57 -27.50 -33.20
N SER A 326 20.16 -27.60 -34.47
CA SER A 326 21.12 -27.70 -35.59
C SER A 326 21.48 -26.39 -36.28
N ILE A 327 20.87 -25.25 -35.91
CA ILE A 327 21.24 -23.91 -36.43
C ILE A 327 22.17 -23.16 -35.44
N TYR A 328 22.46 -23.74 -34.28
CA TYR A 328 23.43 -23.22 -33.31
C TYR A 328 24.37 -24.34 -32.84
N LYS A 329 25.10 -24.98 -33.76
CA LYS A 329 26.39 -25.64 -33.51
C LYS A 329 27.07 -26.07 -34.83
N GLY A 330 28.05 -25.26 -35.20
CA GLY A 330 29.05 -25.44 -36.26
C GLY A 330 29.47 -24.02 -36.65
N ARG A 331 30.58 -23.43 -36.21
CA ARG A 331 31.98 -23.91 -36.27
C ARG A 331 32.29 -24.65 -37.55
#